data_AF-A0A9E5I1D4-F1
#
_entry.id   AF-A0A9E5I1D4-F1
#
_cell.length_a   1.000
_cell.length_b   1.000
_cell.length_c   1.000
_cell.angle_alpha   90.00
_cell.angle_beta   90.00
_cell.angle_gamma   90.00
#
_symmetry.space_group_name_H-M   'P 1'
#
loop_
_entity.id
_entity.type
_entity.pdbx_description
1 polymer ?
#
loop_
_entity_poly.entity_id
_entity_poly.type
_entity_poly.pdbx_seq_one_letter_code
_entity_poly.pdbx_strand_id
1 'polypeptide(L)'
;TSGKRVENRQQEVSEFSRQLKLLAKELHVPVVAISQLNRSPEQRADKKPMLSDLRESGSIEQDADVVILLHRDDLYDPQNRQGEADLMVVKHRNGPTKKIPIASLLHFAKFADMAPKYTIPQERIVKDD
;
A
#
# COMPACT_ATOMS: atom_id res chain seq x y z
N THR A 1 2.36 -32.42 -12.65
CA THR A 1 1.26 -31.72 -13.36
C THR A 1 0.90 -30.35 -12.78
N SER A 2 1.68 -29.77 -11.84
CA SER A 2 1.36 -28.51 -11.16
C SER A 2 1.81 -27.22 -11.89
N GLY A 3 2.86 -27.28 -12.72
CA GLY A 3 3.42 -26.08 -13.38
C GLY A 3 2.51 -25.44 -14.43
N LYS A 4 1.71 -26.25 -15.14
CA LYS A 4 0.88 -25.79 -16.27
C LYS A 4 -0.27 -24.86 -15.86
N ARG A 5 -0.75 -24.98 -14.61
CA ARG A 5 -1.86 -24.15 -14.09
C ARG A 5 -1.39 -22.80 -13.57
N VAL A 6 -0.17 -22.74 -13.02
CA VAL A 6 0.44 -21.50 -12.51
C VAL A 6 0.80 -20.58 -13.66
N GLU A 7 1.36 -21.14 -14.74
CA GLU A 7 1.68 -20.42 -15.96
C GLU A 7 0.44 -19.77 -16.60
N ASN A 8 -0.68 -20.51 -16.70
CA ASN A 8 -1.95 -19.97 -17.19
C ASN A 8 -2.43 -18.78 -16.36
N ARG A 9 -2.37 -18.86 -15.03
CA ARG A 9 -2.82 -17.76 -14.16
C ARG A 9 -1.95 -16.51 -14.33
N GLN A 10 -0.63 -16.68 -14.41
CA GLN A 10 0.27 -15.55 -14.64
C GLN A 10 -0.02 -14.86 -15.98
N GLN A 11 -0.30 -15.65 -17.02
CA GLN A 11 -0.65 -15.13 -18.33
C GLN A 11 -2.01 -14.40 -18.31
N GLU A 12 -3.03 -14.96 -17.68
CA GLU A 12 -4.34 -14.31 -17.50
C GLU A 12 -4.20 -12.97 -16.78
N VAL A 13 -3.49 -12.93 -15.65
CA VAL A 13 -3.27 -11.71 -14.87
C VAL A 13 -2.54 -10.65 -15.70
N SER A 14 -1.59 -11.07 -16.53
CA SER A 14 -0.85 -10.18 -17.43
C SER A 14 -1.71 -9.62 -18.55
N GLU A 15 -2.64 -10.40 -19.07
CA GLU A 15 -3.61 -9.92 -20.05
C GLU A 15 -4.59 -8.92 -19.41
N PHE A 16 -5.09 -9.21 -18.22
CA PHE A 16 -5.98 -8.32 -17.47
C PHE A 16 -5.32 -6.98 -17.15
N SER A 17 -4.09 -6.99 -16.61
CA SER A 17 -3.37 -5.74 -16.25
C SER A 17 -3.17 -4.84 -17.46
N ARG A 18 -2.78 -5.44 -18.59
CA ARG A 18 -2.55 -4.72 -19.84
C ARG A 18 -3.86 -4.16 -20.40
N GLN A 19 -4.94 -4.93 -20.40
CA GLN A 19 -6.25 -4.46 -20.87
C GLN A 19 -6.76 -3.28 -20.02
N LEU A 20 -6.64 -3.35 -18.69
CA LEU A 20 -7.02 -2.24 -17.81
C LEU A 20 -6.21 -0.97 -18.11
N LYS A 21 -4.90 -1.11 -18.37
CA LYS A 21 -4.04 0.02 -18.74
C LYS A 21 -4.44 0.63 -20.08
N LEU A 22 -4.77 -0.18 -21.08
CA LEU A 22 -5.25 0.30 -22.38
C LEU A 22 -6.59 1.01 -22.25
N LEU A 23 -7.54 0.43 -21.51
CA LEU A 23 -8.85 1.02 -21.24
C LEU A 23 -8.72 2.39 -20.54
N ALA A 24 -7.88 2.50 -19.53
CA ALA A 24 -7.61 3.76 -18.83
C ALA A 24 -7.08 4.85 -19.78
N LYS A 25 -6.20 4.48 -20.71
CA LYS A 25 -5.64 5.39 -21.72
C LYS A 25 -6.66 5.79 -22.77
N GLU A 26 -7.49 4.85 -23.22
CA GLU A 26 -8.50 5.08 -24.25
C GLU A 26 -9.61 6.01 -23.74
N LEU A 27 -10.14 5.72 -22.55
CA LEU A 27 -11.23 6.49 -21.95
C LEU A 27 -10.76 7.74 -21.19
N HIS A 28 -9.44 7.92 -21.01
CA HIS A 28 -8.86 9.04 -20.26
C HIS A 28 -9.38 9.15 -18.82
N VAL A 29 -9.62 8.02 -18.17
CA VAL A 29 -10.10 7.96 -16.77
C VAL A 29 -9.12 7.18 -15.89
N PRO A 30 -8.98 7.53 -14.60
CA PRO A 30 -8.20 6.75 -13.67
C PRO A 30 -8.90 5.41 -13.40
N VAL A 31 -8.17 4.31 -13.59
CA VAL A 31 -8.64 2.95 -13.27
C VAL A 31 -7.93 2.47 -12.02
N VAL A 32 -8.70 2.07 -11.01
CA VAL A 32 -8.19 1.51 -9.76
C VAL A 32 -8.51 0.01 -9.75
N ALA A 33 -7.48 -0.81 -9.59
CA ALA A 33 -7.61 -2.25 -9.41
C ALA A 33 -7.09 -2.64 -8.03
N ILE A 34 -7.73 -3.62 -7.41
CA ILE A 34 -7.32 -4.17 -6.12
C ILE A 34 -6.67 -5.53 -6.38
N SER A 35 -5.50 -5.75 -5.82
CA SER A 35 -4.81 -7.04 -5.86
C SER A 35 -4.53 -7.53 -4.45
N GLN A 36 -4.69 -8.84 -4.26
CA GLN A 36 -4.28 -9.50 -3.04
C GLN A 36 -2.81 -9.89 -3.14
N LEU A 37 -2.03 -9.60 -2.09
CA LEU A 37 -0.63 -10.02 -2.00
C LEU A 37 -0.51 -11.50 -1.63
N ASN A 38 0.60 -12.10 -2.04
CA ASN A 38 1.02 -13.39 -1.48
C ASN A 38 1.26 -13.27 0.03
N ARG A 39 1.16 -14.38 0.77
CA ARG A 39 1.41 -14.43 2.23
C ARG A 39 2.89 -14.37 2.61
N SER A 40 3.79 -14.22 1.63
CA SER A 40 5.23 -14.10 1.84
C SER A 40 5.67 -12.98 2.82
N PRO A 41 5.01 -11.80 2.88
CA PRO A 41 5.32 -10.79 3.88
C PRO A 41 5.21 -11.31 5.31
N GLU A 42 4.21 -12.15 5.62
CA GLU A 42 3.95 -12.63 6.98
C GLU A 42 5.10 -13.45 7.57
N GLN A 43 5.93 -14.04 6.69
CA GLN A 43 7.09 -14.85 7.06
C GLN A 43 8.36 -14.01 7.27
N ARG A 44 8.37 -12.75 6.81
CA ARG A 44 9.51 -11.85 7.00
C ARG A 44 9.50 -11.26 8.40
N ALA A 45 10.69 -10.91 8.90
CA ALA A 45 10.84 -10.29 10.22
C ALA A 45 10.14 -8.92 10.31
N ASP A 46 10.17 -8.14 9.24
CA ASP A 46 9.58 -6.79 9.20
C ASP A 46 8.09 -6.79 8.83
N LYS A 47 7.58 -7.89 8.28
CA LYS A 47 6.18 -8.10 7.85
C LYS A 47 5.60 -7.04 6.91
N LYS A 48 6.46 -6.18 6.35
CA LYS A 48 6.03 -5.07 5.49
C LYS A 48 5.79 -5.57 4.08
N PRO A 49 4.68 -5.20 3.43
CA PRO A 49 4.44 -5.55 2.04
C PRO A 49 5.41 -4.81 1.11
N MET A 50 5.82 -5.49 0.05
CA MET A 50 6.77 -5.01 -0.96
C MET A 50 6.23 -5.30 -2.37
N LEU A 51 6.74 -4.61 -3.38
CA LEU A 51 6.37 -4.84 -4.78
C LEU A 51 6.57 -6.30 -5.20
N SER A 52 7.65 -6.93 -4.74
CA SER A 52 7.94 -8.34 -5.01
C SER A 52 6.88 -9.30 -4.48
N ASP A 53 5.99 -8.88 -3.59
CA ASP A 53 4.91 -9.75 -3.10
C ASP A 53 3.73 -9.86 -4.09
N LEU A 54 3.75 -9.04 -5.16
CA LEU A 54 2.91 -9.17 -6.34
C LEU A 54 3.49 -10.19 -7.34
N ARG A 55 4.44 -11.06 -6.96
CA ARG A 55 5.25 -11.90 -7.87
C ARG A 55 4.47 -12.77 -8.85
N GLU A 56 3.25 -13.19 -8.51
CA GLU A 56 2.36 -13.92 -9.45
C GLU A 56 1.78 -13.00 -10.55
N SER A 57 2.18 -11.73 -10.55
CA SER A 57 1.62 -10.62 -11.31
C SER A 57 2.72 -9.62 -11.69
N GLY A 58 3.91 -10.09 -12.07
CA GLY A 58 5.01 -9.21 -12.49
C GLY A 58 4.63 -8.24 -13.63
N SER A 59 3.63 -8.59 -14.42
CA SER A 59 2.94 -7.73 -15.38
C SER A 59 2.19 -6.56 -14.76
N ILE A 60 1.46 -6.75 -13.65
CA ILE A 60 0.82 -5.65 -12.90
C ILE A 60 1.88 -4.66 -12.44
N GLU A 61 3.00 -5.15 -11.90
CA GLU A 61 4.10 -4.28 -11.49
C GLU A 61 4.57 -3.44 -12.67
N GLN A 62 4.72 -4.01 -13.87
CA GLN A 62 5.14 -3.27 -15.05
C GLN A 62 4.07 -2.28 -15.54
N ASP A 63 2.83 -2.72 -15.69
CA ASP A 63 1.76 -1.96 -16.33
C ASP A 63 1.24 -0.80 -15.48
N ALA A 64 1.21 -0.94 -14.16
CA ALA A 64 0.69 0.07 -13.25
C ALA A 64 1.50 1.38 -13.32
N ASP A 65 0.81 2.53 -13.26
CA ASP A 65 1.47 3.82 -13.11
C ASP A 65 1.84 4.10 -11.65
N VAL A 66 0.94 3.75 -10.74
CA VAL A 66 1.09 3.92 -9.30
C VAL A 66 0.74 2.61 -8.62
N VAL A 67 1.54 2.18 -7.65
CA VAL A 67 1.24 1.04 -6.79
C VAL A 67 1.25 1.51 -5.35
N ILE A 68 0.14 1.27 -4.66
CA ILE A 68 -0.06 1.62 -3.25
C ILE A 68 -0.26 0.31 -2.48
N LEU A 69 0.59 0.10 -1.47
CA LEU A 69 0.46 -1.01 -0.53
C LEU A 69 -0.08 -0.48 0.80
N LEU A 70 -0.97 -1.23 1.42
CA LEU A 70 -1.52 -0.92 2.74
C LEU A 70 -0.80 -1.77 3.78
N HIS A 71 -0.28 -1.13 4.82
CA HIS A 71 0.36 -1.81 5.95
C HIS A 71 -0.22 -1.33 7.28
N ARG A 72 -0.35 -2.25 8.24
CA ARG A 72 -0.80 -1.97 9.60
C ARG A 72 0.09 -2.71 10.57
N ASP A 73 0.78 -1.97 11.42
CA ASP A 73 1.67 -2.54 12.45
C ASP A 73 0.84 -3.26 13.54
N ASP A 74 -0.34 -2.72 13.88
CA ASP A 74 -1.24 -3.24 14.91
C ASP A 74 -1.91 -4.58 14.58
N LEU A 75 -1.83 -5.04 13.32
CA LEU A 75 -2.24 -6.40 12.93
C LEU A 75 -1.29 -7.48 13.47
N TYR A 76 -0.03 -7.13 13.72
CA TYR A 76 1.00 -8.07 14.12
C TYR A 76 1.44 -7.86 15.57
N ASP A 77 1.42 -6.62 16.04
CA ASP A 77 1.68 -6.23 17.41
C ASP A 77 0.61 -5.23 17.86
N PRO A 78 -0.43 -5.67 18.60
CA PRO A 78 -1.53 -4.81 19.00
C PRO A 78 -1.14 -3.57 19.82
N GLN A 79 0.06 -3.55 20.41
CA GLN A 79 0.56 -2.40 21.17
C GLN A 79 1.29 -1.36 20.30
N ASN A 80 1.60 -1.71 19.05
CA ASN A 80 2.36 -0.87 18.13
C ASN A 80 1.43 -0.08 17.22
N ARG A 81 1.46 1.26 17.34
CA ARG A 81 0.74 2.21 16.45
C ARG A 81 -0.74 1.82 16.23
N GLN A 82 -1.42 1.48 17.32
CA GLN A 82 -2.83 1.08 17.29
C GLN A 82 -3.70 2.16 16.64
N GLY A 83 -4.56 1.75 15.70
CA GLY A 83 -5.43 2.69 15.01
C GLY A 83 -4.72 3.55 13.96
N GLU A 84 -3.49 3.22 13.58
CA GLU A 84 -2.80 3.79 12.42
C GLU A 84 -2.67 2.76 11.29
N ALA A 85 -2.56 3.25 10.06
CA ALA A 85 -2.14 2.48 8.91
C ALA A 85 -1.17 3.29 8.06
N ASP A 86 -0.39 2.62 7.22
CA ASP A 86 0.48 3.26 6.25
C ASP A 86 -0.02 2.97 4.83
N LEU A 87 -0.30 4.03 4.07
CA LEU A 87 -0.40 3.96 2.62
C LEU A 87 0.99 4.17 2.03
N MET A 88 1.55 3.12 1.46
CA MET A 88 2.89 3.09 0.91
C MET A 88 2.82 3.18 -0.60
N VAL A 89 3.07 4.37 -1.15
CA VAL A 89 3.28 4.56 -2.59
C VAL A 89 4.64 4.00 -2.93
N VAL A 90 4.69 2.73 -3.35
CA VAL A 90 5.93 1.98 -3.62
C VAL A 90 6.37 2.08 -5.08
N LYS A 91 5.44 2.43 -5.98
CA LYS A 91 5.74 2.77 -7.37
C LYS A 91 4.97 4.03 -7.75
N HIS A 92 5.63 4.95 -8.43
CA HIS A 92 5.00 6.11 -9.04
C HIS A 92 5.78 6.48 -10.32
N ARG A 93 5.21 6.26 -11.51
CA ARG A 93 5.90 6.52 -12.79
C ARG A 93 6.27 7.99 -12.99
N ASN A 94 5.40 8.90 -12.54
CA ASN A 94 5.51 10.34 -12.80
C ASN A 94 5.75 11.20 -11.54
N GLY A 95 6.39 10.65 -10.50
CA GLY A 95 6.42 11.32 -9.20
C GLY A 95 7.09 10.50 -8.11
N PRO A 96 7.17 11.03 -6.88
CA PRO A 96 7.89 10.39 -5.79
C PRO A 96 7.12 9.22 -5.18
N THR A 97 7.88 8.26 -4.66
CA THR A 97 7.38 7.27 -3.70
C THR A 97 7.31 7.90 -2.31
N LYS A 98 6.34 7.49 -1.50
CA LYS A 98 6.15 8.03 -0.15
C LYS A 98 5.37 7.05 0.72
N LYS A 99 5.75 6.97 2.00
CA LYS A 99 4.91 6.37 3.04
C LYS A 99 4.07 7.46 3.70
N ILE A 100 2.77 7.27 3.70
CA ILE A 100 1.78 8.23 4.21
C ILE A 100 1.06 7.57 5.39
N PRO A 101 1.36 7.97 6.64
CA PRO A 101 0.62 7.49 7.80
C PRO A 101 -0.79 8.10 7.80
N ILE A 102 -1.78 7.27 8.09
CA ILE A 102 -3.20 7.61 8.12
C ILE A 102 -3.86 6.99 9.35
N ALA A 103 -4.96 7.59 9.82
CA ALA A 103 -5.76 7.03 10.89
C ALA A 103 -6.64 5.89 10.34
N SER A 104 -6.71 4.79 11.07
CA SER A 104 -7.43 3.56 10.74
C SER A 104 -8.61 3.37 11.69
N LEU A 105 -9.80 3.75 11.24
CA LEU A 105 -11.06 3.67 11.99
C LEU A 105 -11.90 2.51 11.45
N LEU A 106 -11.36 1.29 11.53
CA LEU A 106 -11.94 0.13 10.84
C LEU A 106 -13.32 -0.30 11.35
N HIS A 107 -13.67 0.05 12.59
CA HIS A 107 -15.04 -0.12 13.09
C HIS A 107 -16.07 0.71 12.31
N PHE A 108 -15.62 1.72 11.56
CA PHE A 108 -16.40 2.49 10.59
C PHE A 108 -16.01 2.22 9.13
N ALA A 109 -15.17 1.21 8.86
CA ALA A 109 -14.58 0.94 7.54
C ALA A 109 -13.94 2.20 6.90
N LYS A 110 -13.33 3.05 7.73
CA LYS A 110 -12.87 4.38 7.33
C LYS A 110 -11.38 4.56 7.58
N PHE A 111 -10.72 5.19 6.62
CA PHE A 111 -9.41 5.81 6.79
C PHE A 111 -9.57 7.33 6.81
N ALA A 112 -8.76 8.01 7.61
CA ALA A 112 -8.79 9.46 7.73
C ALA A 112 -7.37 10.03 7.81
N ASP A 113 -7.23 11.32 7.53
CA ASP A 113 -5.97 12.02 7.74
C ASP A 113 -5.55 11.92 9.21
N MET A 114 -4.24 11.81 9.43
CA MET A 114 -3.71 11.88 10.79
C MET A 114 -4.01 13.25 11.38
N ALA A 115 -4.41 13.25 12.66
CA ALA A 115 -4.58 14.50 13.38
C ALA A 115 -3.27 15.32 13.30
N PRO A 116 -3.35 16.64 13.05
CA PRO A 116 -2.17 17.48 13.09
C PRO A 116 -1.49 17.33 14.45
N LYS A 117 -0.16 17.15 14.44
CA LYS A 117 0.61 17.03 15.68
C LYS A 117 0.42 18.32 16.48
N TYR A 118 -0.25 18.23 17.63
CA TYR A 118 -0.32 19.35 18.56
C TYR A 118 1.08 19.60 19.11
N THR A 119 1.74 20.66 18.65
CA THR A 119 2.98 21.12 19.27
C THR A 119 2.59 21.83 20.55
N ILE A 120 2.91 21.21 21.69
CA ILE A 120 2.82 21.90 22.98
C ILE A 120 3.78 23.10 22.90
N PRO A 121 3.29 24.35 23.05
CA PRO A 121 4.17 25.49 23.13
C PRO A 121 5.09 25.28 24.33
N GLN A 122 6.41 25.35 24.12
CA GLN A 122 7.35 25.39 25.25
C GLN A 122 7.09 26.71 25.98
N GLU A 123 6.35 26.65 27.09
CA GLU A 123 6.32 27.75 28.05
C GLU A 123 7.78 27.99 28.46
N ARG A 124 8.30 29.18 28.16
CA ARG A 124 9.55 29.64 28.76
C ARG A 124 9.25 29.74 30.24
N ILE A 125 9.69 28.75 31.00
CA ILE A 125 9.83 28.88 32.45
C ILE A 125 10.87 29.99 32.61
N VAL A 126 10.39 31.22 32.82
CA VAL A 126 11.21 32.31 33.30
C VAL A 126 11.65 31.84 34.68
N LYS A 127 12.92 31.48 34.81
CA LYS A 127 13.53 31.34 36.12
C LYS A 127 13.54 32.75 36.69
N ASP A 128 12.67 33.00 37.66
CA ASP A 128 12.81 34.17 38.51
C ASP A 128 14.11 33.98 39.32
N ASP A 129 15.02 34.94 39.16
CA ASP A 129 16.33 35.03 39.82
C ASP A 129 16.20 35.33 41.34
#